data_AF-A0A959P274-F1
#
_entry.id   AF-A0A959P274-F1
#
_cell.length_a   1.000
_cell.length_b   1.000
_cell.length_c   1.000
_cell.angle_alpha   90.00
_cell.angle_beta   90.00
_cell.angle_gamma   90.00
#
_symmetry.space_group_name_H-M   'P 1'
#
loop_
_entity.id
_entity.type
_entity.pdbx_description
1 polymer ?
#
loop_
_entity_poly.entity_id
_entity_poly.type
_entity_poly.pdbx_seq_one_letter_code
_entity_poly.pdbx_strand_id
1 'polypeptide(L)'
;MTKFYLAIFLLSILLLTSCVKEIKNNDSVDSKNRVNEYALVIHGGAGNIYKGRYTEEQEKLYIDKLSEALNLGKEILASGGTSVDAVETVIRVLEDSPLFNAGK
;
A
#
# COMPACT_ATOMS: atom_id res chain seq x y z
N MET A 1 61.03 -14.66 -6.19
CA MET A 1 59.96 -15.38 -5.46
C MET A 1 59.00 -14.41 -4.77
N THR A 2 59.46 -13.61 -3.80
CA THR A 2 58.61 -12.63 -3.06
C THR A 2 57.92 -11.57 -3.93
N LYS A 3 58.61 -11.03 -4.94
CA LYS A 3 58.03 -10.06 -5.89
C LYS A 3 56.89 -10.64 -6.74
N PHE A 4 56.89 -11.95 -6.99
CA PHE A 4 55.85 -12.64 -7.75
C PHE A 4 54.57 -12.81 -6.92
N TYR A 5 54.72 -13.19 -5.64
CA TYR A 5 53.60 -13.27 -4.71
C TYR A 5 52.99 -11.90 -4.40
N LEU A 6 53.79 -10.84 -4.35
CA LEU A 6 53.29 -9.46 -4.16
C LEU A 6 52.46 -8.99 -5.36
N ALA A 7 52.84 -9.37 -6.58
CA ALA A 7 52.07 -9.07 -7.78
C ALA A 7 50.74 -9.84 -7.84
N ILE A 8 50.72 -11.11 -7.44
CA ILE A 8 49.49 -11.90 -7.33
C ILE A 8 48.55 -11.33 -6.25
N PHE A 9 49.10 -10.91 -5.11
CA PHE A 9 48.33 -10.29 -4.04
C PHE A 9 47.71 -8.96 -4.49
N LEU A 10 48.48 -8.09 -5.16
CA LEU A 10 47.96 -6.83 -5.73
C LEU A 10 46.90 -7.06 -6.81
N LEU A 11 47.07 -8.08 -7.66
CA LEU A 11 46.09 -8.44 -8.69
C LEU A 11 44.79 -8.99 -8.07
N SER A 12 44.89 -9.75 -6.97
CA SER A 12 43.72 -10.24 -6.23
C SER A 12 42.92 -9.12 -5.57
N ILE A 13 43.59 -8.10 -5.03
CA ILE A 13 42.94 -6.91 -4.47
C ILE A 13 42.23 -6.11 -5.57
N LEU A 14 42.85 -5.98 -6.75
CA LEU A 14 42.26 -5.29 -7.90
C LEU A 14 41.01 -6.02 -8.46
N LEU A 15 41.00 -7.35 -8.41
CA LEU A 15 39.83 -8.16 -8.81
C LEU A 15 38.69 -8.07 -7.79
N LEU A 16 39.00 -7.95 -6.50
CA LEU A 16 38.01 -7.81 -5.42
C LEU A 16 37.35 -6.41 -5.39
N THR A 17 38.05 -5.35 -5.79
CA THR A 17 37.47 -4.00 -5.86
C THR A 17 36.56 -3.79 -7.06
N SER A 18 36.72 -4.58 -8.14
CA SER A 18 35.85 -4.51 -9.33
C SER A 18 34.45 -5.10 -9.11
N CYS A 19 34.16 -5.70 -7.94
CA CYS A 19 32.83 -6.20 -7.58
C CYS A 19 31.97 -5.21 -6.79
N VAL A 20 32.46 -4.01 -6.46
CA VAL A 20 31.57 -2.90 -6.08
C VAL A 20 31.04 -2.28 -7.37
N LYS A 21 30.16 -3.03 -8.04
CA LYS A 21 29.30 -2.49 -9.08
C LYS A 21 28.37 -1.50 -8.38
N GLU A 22 28.50 -0.22 -8.69
CA GLU A 22 27.44 0.74 -8.39
C GLU A 22 26.14 0.14 -8.90
N ILE A 23 25.22 -0.12 -7.99
CA ILE A 23 23.81 -0.21 -8.32
C ILE A 23 23.41 1.21 -8.72
N LYS A 24 23.73 1.60 -9.95
CA LYS A 24 22.95 2.63 -10.64
C LYS A 24 21.60 1.98 -10.91
N ASN A 25 20.76 1.98 -9.87
CA ASN A 25 19.32 1.90 -10.08
C ASN A 25 19.02 3.06 -11.00
N ASN A 26 18.73 2.73 -12.25
CA ASN A 26 18.20 3.67 -13.21
C ASN A 26 16.72 3.91 -12.83
N ASP A 27 16.52 4.43 -11.62
CA ASP A 27 15.23 4.87 -11.08
C ASP A 27 14.94 6.25 -11.63
N SER A 28 15.01 6.42 -12.95
CA SER A 28 14.07 7.31 -13.62
C SER A 28 12.75 6.54 -13.77
N VAL A 29 12.21 6.06 -12.65
CA VAL A 29 10.79 5.77 -12.54
C VAL A 29 10.14 7.15 -12.49
N ASP A 30 9.59 7.53 -13.63
CA ASP A 30 8.66 8.64 -13.79
C ASP A 30 7.63 8.59 -12.63
N SER A 31 7.89 9.36 -11.57
CA SER A 31 7.09 9.33 -10.34
C SER A 31 5.67 9.87 -10.52
N LYS A 32 5.30 10.27 -11.74
CA LYS A 32 4.00 10.86 -12.05
C LYS A 32 2.93 9.89 -12.53
N ASN A 33 3.23 8.60 -12.74
CA ASN A 33 2.20 7.66 -13.16
C ASN A 33 2.40 6.23 -12.63
N ARG A 34 2.47 6.09 -11.29
CA ARG A 34 2.18 4.77 -10.71
C ARG A 34 0.67 4.57 -10.75
N VAL A 35 0.21 3.80 -11.72
CA VAL A 35 -1.08 3.10 -11.58
C VAL A 35 -0.96 2.33 -10.28
N ASN A 36 -1.81 2.64 -9.28
CA ASN A 36 -1.85 1.83 -8.07
C ASN A 36 -2.08 0.37 -8.51
N GLU A 37 -1.17 -0.54 -8.17
CA GLU A 37 -1.28 -1.95 -8.57
C GLU A 37 -2.44 -2.70 -7.86
N TYR A 38 -3.28 -1.97 -7.13
CA TYR A 38 -4.36 -2.50 -6.32
C TYR A 38 -5.66 -1.75 -6.57
N ALA A 39 -6.76 -2.48 -6.40
CA ALA A 39 -8.10 -1.93 -6.26
C ALA A 39 -8.65 -2.35 -4.89
N LEU A 40 -9.20 -1.38 -4.15
CA LEU A 40 -9.90 -1.63 -2.90
C LEU A 40 -11.35 -1.16 -3.08
N VAL A 41 -12.28 -2.09 -2.87
CA VAL A 41 -13.73 -1.85 -2.97
C VAL A 41 -14.36 -2.27 -1.66
N ILE A 42 -15.29 -1.45 -1.15
CA ILE A 42 -15.99 -1.68 0.10
C ILE A 42 -17.51 -1.58 -0.13
N HIS A 43 -18.31 -2.24 0.71
CA HIS A 43 -19.76 -2.04 0.74
C HIS A 43 -20.27 -2.08 2.18
N GLY A 44 -21.31 -1.30 2.48
CA GLY A 44 -22.01 -1.31 3.78
C GLY A 44 -23.25 -2.22 3.83
N GLY A 45 -23.53 -2.96 2.75
CA GLY A 45 -24.74 -3.77 2.58
C GLY A 45 -25.50 -3.41 1.31
N ALA A 46 -26.51 -4.21 0.96
CA ALA A 46 -27.36 -4.02 -0.20
C ALA A 46 -28.84 -4.28 0.18
N GLY A 47 -29.77 -3.95 -0.71
CA GLY A 47 -31.19 -4.24 -0.52
C GLY A 47 -32.06 -3.02 -0.79
N ASN A 48 -32.93 -2.68 0.16
CA ASN A 48 -33.96 -1.66 0.00
C ASN A 48 -33.43 -0.21 0.04
N ILE A 49 -32.36 0.10 -0.68
CA ILE A 49 -31.71 1.42 -0.76
C ILE A 49 -32.16 2.09 -2.06
N TYR A 50 -32.92 3.18 -1.96
CA TYR A 50 -33.41 3.96 -3.11
C TYR A 50 -33.47 5.45 -2.76
N LYS A 51 -33.43 6.30 -3.79
CA LYS A 51 -33.44 7.75 -3.65
C LYS A 51 -34.70 8.22 -2.88
N GLY A 52 -34.50 9.04 -1.84
CA GLY A 52 -35.58 9.54 -0.98
C GLY A 52 -35.94 8.62 0.20
N ARG A 53 -35.28 7.47 0.37
CA ARG A 53 -35.38 6.67 1.59
C ARG A 53 -34.73 7.36 2.80
N TYR A 54 -33.62 8.05 2.55
CA TYR A 54 -32.82 8.72 3.56
C TYR A 54 -32.97 10.23 3.40
N THR A 55 -32.84 10.96 4.51
CA THR A 55 -32.61 12.41 4.43
C THR A 55 -31.21 12.69 3.89
N GLU A 56 -30.97 13.88 3.35
CA GLU A 56 -29.63 14.27 2.88
C GLU A 56 -28.57 14.14 3.98
N GLU A 57 -28.93 14.46 5.23
CA GLU A 57 -28.06 14.30 6.39
C GLU A 57 -27.71 12.83 6.65
N GLN A 58 -28.69 11.93 6.58
CA GLN A 58 -28.45 10.49 6.74
C GLN A 58 -27.58 9.95 5.61
N GLU A 59 -27.86 10.30 4.35
CA GLU A 59 -27.02 9.90 3.21
C GLU A 59 -25.58 10.37 3.41
N LYS A 60 -25.40 11.62 3.86
CA LYS A 60 -24.07 12.16 4.15
C LYS A 60 -23.35 11.36 5.23
N LEU A 61 -24.01 10.98 6.32
CA LEU A 61 -23.41 10.15 7.38
C LEU A 61 -22.89 8.80 6.84
N TYR A 62 -23.68 8.13 5.98
CA TYR A 62 -23.28 6.88 5.34
C TYR A 62 -22.07 7.07 4.41
N ILE A 63 -22.09 8.10 3.56
CA ILE A 63 -21.00 8.39 2.62
C ILE A 63 -19.73 8.80 3.35
N ASP A 64 -19.83 9.63 4.39
CA ASP A 64 -18.69 10.06 5.20
C ASP A 64 -18.02 8.85 5.85
N LYS A 65 -18.81 7.94 6.47
CA LYS A 65 -18.25 6.77 7.14
C LYS A 65 -17.66 5.74 6.18
N LEU A 66 -18.28 5.50 5.02
CA LEU A 66 -17.68 4.69 3.97
C LEU A 66 -16.36 5.30 3.46
N SER A 67 -16.33 6.61 3.27
CA SER A 67 -15.14 7.33 2.81
C SER A 67 -14.00 7.24 3.84
N GLU A 68 -14.30 7.37 5.13
CA GLU A 68 -13.36 7.17 6.22
C GLU A 68 -12.73 5.77 6.18
N ALA A 69 -13.56 4.72 6.16
CA ALA A 69 -13.08 3.34 6.10
C ALA A 69 -12.22 3.09 4.85
N LEU A 70 -12.68 3.52 3.68
CA LEU A 70 -11.97 3.36 2.41
C LEU A 70 -10.61 4.08 2.41
N ASN A 71 -10.55 5.29 2.97
CA ASN A 71 -9.30 6.07 2.99
C ASN A 71 -8.26 5.42 3.90
N LEU A 72 -8.65 4.90 5.07
CA LEU A 72 -7.74 4.17 5.95
C LEU A 72 -7.14 2.91 5.27
N GLY A 73 -7.99 2.12 4.59
CA GLY A 73 -7.50 0.97 3.83
C GLY A 73 -6.58 1.37 2.67
N LYS A 74 -6.90 2.46 1.96
CA LYS A 74 -6.05 3.01 0.89
C LYS A 74 -4.70 3.51 1.42
N GLU A 75 -4.66 4.15 2.58
CA GLU A 75 -3.43 4.63 3.20
C GLU A 75 -2.48 3.49 3.56
N ILE A 76 -3.01 2.38 4.09
CA ILE A 76 -2.24 1.16 4.37
C ILE A 76 -1.62 0.61 3.08
N LEU A 77 -2.42 0.44 2.03
CA LEU A 77 -1.94 -0.08 0.74
C LEU A 77 -0.94 0.86 0.06
N ALA A 78 -1.19 2.18 0.10
CA ALA A 78 -0.27 3.19 -0.44
C ALA A 78 1.08 3.21 0.29
N SER A 79 1.09 2.81 1.57
CA SER A 79 2.29 2.71 2.40
C SER A 79 3.02 1.37 2.24
N GLY A 80 2.56 0.48 1.35
CA GLY A 80 3.14 -0.85 1.14
C GLY A 80 2.69 -1.90 2.18
N GLY A 81 1.64 -1.62 2.94
CA GLY A 81 1.02 -2.58 3.86
C GLY A 81 0.31 -3.73 3.13
N THR A 82 -0.08 -4.77 3.88
CA THR A 82 -0.70 -5.95 3.27
C THR A 82 -2.17 -5.73 2.95
N SER A 83 -2.69 -6.51 2.00
CA SER A 83 -4.13 -6.53 1.71
C SER A 83 -4.97 -6.97 2.90
N VAL A 84 -4.45 -7.87 3.73
CA VAL A 84 -5.12 -8.34 4.95
C VAL A 84 -5.26 -7.20 5.95
N ASP A 85 -4.18 -6.47 6.24
CA ASP A 85 -4.23 -5.33 7.18
C ASP A 85 -5.19 -4.23 6.70
N ALA A 86 -5.19 -3.94 5.40
CA ALA A 86 -6.08 -2.95 4.81
C ALA A 86 -7.56 -3.35 4.93
N VAL A 87 -7.90 -4.60 4.60
CA VAL A 87 -9.28 -5.10 4.67
C VAL A 87 -9.75 -5.24 6.11
N GLU A 88 -8.91 -5.74 7.03
CA GLU A 88 -9.26 -5.84 8.46
C GLU A 88 -9.53 -4.45 9.05
N THR A 89 -8.69 -3.47 8.74
CA THR A 89 -8.87 -2.08 9.21
C THR A 89 -10.18 -1.50 8.71
N VAL A 90 -10.49 -1.67 7.42
CA VAL A 90 -11.78 -1.24 6.83
C VAL A 90 -12.95 -1.90 7.56
N ILE A 91 -12.92 -3.22 7.73
CA ILE A 91 -14.03 -3.98 8.34
C ILE A 91 -14.27 -3.52 9.77
N ARG A 92 -13.23 -3.36 10.59
CA ARG A 92 -13.36 -2.89 11.98
C ARG A 92 -14.04 -1.53 12.07
N VAL A 93 -13.71 -0.59 11.18
CA VAL A 93 -14.36 0.73 11.13
C VAL A 93 -15.85 0.61 10.81
N LEU A 94 -16.22 -0.31 9.91
CA LEU A 94 -17.62 -0.55 9.57
C LEU A 94 -18.37 -1.30 10.68
N GLU A 95 -17.73 -2.27 11.35
CA GLU A 95 -18.29 -3.03 12.48
C GLU A 95 -18.49 -2.20 13.75
N ASP A 96 -17.63 -1.21 13.99
CA ASP A 96 -17.76 -0.30 15.13
C ASP A 96 -18.79 0.83 14.88
N SER A 97 -19.27 0.99 13.64
CA SER A 97 -20.23 2.03 13.29
C SER A 97 -21.68 1.57 13.47
N PRO A 98 -22.53 2.34 14.18
CA PRO A 98 -23.95 2.00 14.33
C PRO A 98 -24.77 2.16 13.03
N LEU A 99 -24.15 2.62 11.94
CA LEU A 99 -24.81 2.82 10.65
C LEU A 99 -24.95 1.51 9.87
N PHE A 100 -24.10 0.51 10.15
CA PHE A 100 -24.03 -0.73 9.39
C PHE A 100 -24.43 -1.92 10.25
N ASN A 101 -25.01 -2.94 9.62
CA ASN A 101 -25.40 -4.18 10.30
C ASN A 101 -24.25 -5.19 10.25
N ALA A 102 -23.18 -4.90 10.99
CA ALA A 102 -22.03 -5.78 11.18
C ALA A 102 -21.42 -5.49 12.55
N GLY A 103 -20.94 -6.51 13.25
CA GLY A 103 -20.33 -6.30 14.57
C GLY A 103 -21.36 -5.96 15.66
N LYS A 104 -21.27 -4.75 16.23
CA LYS A 104 -21.99 -4.34 17.45
C LYS A 104 -23.49 -4.13 17.27
#